data_AF-A0A6P7G2U2-F1
#
_entry.id   AF-A0A6P7G2U2-F1
#
_cell.length_a   1.000
_cell.length_b   1.000
_cell.length_c   1.000
_cell.angle_alpha   90.00
_cell.angle_beta   90.00
_cell.angle_gamma   90.00
#
_symmetry.space_group_name_H-M   'P 1'
#
loop_
_entity.id
_entity.type
_entity.pdbx_description
1 polymer ?
#
loop_
_entity_poly.entity_id
_entity_poly.type
_entity_poly.pdbx_seq_one_letter_code
_entity_poly.pdbx_strand_id
1 'polypeptide(L)'
;MVAVIVIILYFVLAASGKDPNIEEEEAAAYNFIRVTNKKIQENLNKAMIAAWNYGSNITDYNLEITLNVTAEVAQQGKEIWKQVKQFDWKRFSSTDLRRQFKSYSLLGRAALPEAELKALNKHISDMESVYSKAKICDYNNKTNCDLALEPGKN
;
A
#
# COMPACT_ATOMS: atom_id res chain seq x y z
N MET A 1 -12.53 -47.58 -32.74
CA MET A 1 -11.42 -46.66 -32.36
C MET A 1 -11.77 -45.19 -32.60
N VAL A 2 -12.23 -44.77 -33.78
CA VAL A 2 -12.54 -43.36 -34.08
C VAL A 2 -13.59 -42.75 -33.14
N ALA A 3 -14.69 -43.46 -32.87
CA ALA A 3 -15.73 -42.97 -31.96
C ALA A 3 -15.25 -42.75 -30.52
N VAL A 4 -14.35 -43.59 -30.02
CA VAL A 4 -13.76 -43.47 -28.67
C VAL A 4 -12.84 -42.25 -28.60
N ILE A 5 -12.07 -41.98 -29.66
CA ILE A 5 -11.20 -40.81 -29.75
C ILE A 5 -12.02 -39.52 -29.80
N VAL A 6 -13.13 -39.49 -30.54
CA VAL A 6 -14.03 -38.33 -30.61
C VAL A 6 -14.68 -38.06 -29.25
N ILE A 7 -15.10 -39.10 -28.52
CA ILE A 7 -15.66 -38.98 -27.17
C ILE A 7 -14.60 -38.44 -26.19
N ILE A 8 -13.37 -38.96 -26.22
CA ILE A 8 -12.28 -38.48 -25.38
C ILE A 8 -11.94 -37.02 -25.70
N LEU A 9 -11.85 -36.65 -26.98
CA LEU A 9 -11.60 -35.26 -27.39
C LEU A 9 -12.72 -34.32 -26.93
N TYR A 10 -13.98 -34.77 -26.97
CA TYR A 10 -15.11 -34.00 -26.48
C TYR A 10 -15.05 -33.79 -24.96
N PHE A 11 -14.70 -34.83 -24.19
CA PHE A 11 -14.53 -34.72 -22.73
C PHE A 11 -13.30 -33.86 -22.36
N VAL A 12 -12.21 -33.91 -23.13
CA VAL A 12 -11.03 -33.05 -22.92
C VAL A 12 -11.34 -31.58 -23.23
N LEU A 13 -12.12 -31.31 -24.28
CA LEU A 13 -12.60 -29.96 -24.61
C LEU A 13 -13.57 -29.43 -23.55
N ALA A 14 -14.51 -30.26 -23.09
CA ALA A 14 -15.45 -29.91 -22.03
C ALA A 14 -14.76 -29.68 -20.66
N ALA A 15 -13.69 -30.43 -20.36
CA ALA A 15 -12.91 -30.25 -19.14
C ALA A 15 -11.94 -29.04 -19.19
N SER A 16 -11.66 -28.51 -20.38
CA SER A 16 -10.78 -27.34 -20.57
C SER A 16 -11.52 -26.01 -20.60
N GLY A 17 -12.85 -26.00 -20.67
CA GLY A 17 -13.65 -24.77 -20.66
C GLY A 17 -13.68 -24.12 -19.27
N LYS A 18 -13.11 -22.93 -19.12
CA LYS A 18 -13.37 -22.11 -17.93
C LYS A 18 -14.86 -21.75 -17.88
N ASP A 19 -15.41 -21.63 -16.68
CA ASP A 19 -16.79 -21.12 -16.47
C ASP A 19 -16.90 -19.74 -17.14
N PRO A 20 -17.78 -19.55 -18.14
CA PRO A 20 -17.89 -18.30 -18.88
C PRO A 20 -18.17 -17.08 -17.98
N ASN A 21 -18.86 -17.29 -16.85
CA ASN A 21 -19.12 -16.20 -15.90
C ASN A 21 -17.84 -15.75 -15.20
N ILE A 22 -16.93 -16.68 -14.89
CA ILE A 22 -15.63 -16.38 -14.28
C ILE A 22 -14.73 -15.68 -15.30
N GLU A 23 -14.77 -16.09 -16.57
CA GLU A 23 -13.97 -15.46 -17.63
C GLU A 23 -14.36 -14.00 -17.87
N GLU A 24 -15.67 -13.70 -17.90
CA GLU A 24 -16.16 -12.31 -18.02
C GLU A 24 -15.77 -11.46 -16.80
N GLU A 25 -15.95 -11.99 -15.59
CA GLU A 25 -15.57 -11.28 -14.36
C GLU A 25 -14.05 -11.05 -14.27
N GLU A 26 -13.23 -12.03 -14.69
CA GLU A 26 -11.77 -11.88 -14.78
C GLU A 26 -11.38 -10.78 -15.78
N ALA A 27 -12.04 -10.69 -16.94
CA ALA A 27 -11.76 -9.64 -17.93
C ALA A 27 -12.05 -8.23 -17.36
N ALA A 28 -13.15 -8.07 -16.61
CA ALA A 28 -13.45 -6.83 -15.90
C ALA A 28 -12.40 -6.55 -14.80
N ALA A 29 -12.02 -7.57 -14.04
CA ALA A 29 -11.04 -7.48 -12.97
C ALA A 29 -9.63 -7.10 -13.48
N TYR A 30 -9.21 -7.62 -14.65
CA TYR A 30 -7.95 -7.21 -15.28
C TYR A 30 -7.94 -5.72 -15.63
N ASN A 31 -9.04 -5.22 -16.21
CA ASN A 31 -9.17 -3.80 -16.51
C ASN A 31 -9.16 -2.94 -15.26
N PHE A 32 -9.87 -3.38 -14.21
CA PHE A 32 -9.89 -2.72 -12.91
C PHE A 32 -8.48 -2.63 -12.31
N ILE A 33 -7.74 -3.73 -12.29
CA ILE A 33 -6.38 -3.78 -11.73
C ILE A 33 -5.42 -2.89 -12.53
N ARG A 34 -5.49 -2.90 -13.86
CA ARG A 34 -4.64 -2.03 -14.70
C ARG A 34 -4.81 -0.55 -14.35
N VAL A 35 -6.05 -0.08 -14.20
CA VAL A 35 -6.35 1.31 -13.83
C VAL A 35 -5.95 1.58 -12.38
N THR A 36 -6.25 0.65 -11.48
CA THR A 36 -5.92 0.74 -10.05
C THR A 36 -4.41 0.85 -9.81
N ASN A 37 -3.61 0.01 -10.49
CA ASN A 37 -2.16 0.00 -10.37
C ASN A 37 -1.56 1.37 -10.75
N LYS A 38 -2.03 1.97 -11.84
CA LYS A 38 -1.60 3.31 -12.26
C LYS A 38 -1.93 4.37 -11.20
N LYS A 39 -3.16 4.38 -10.69
CA LYS A 39 -3.59 5.34 -9.67
C LYS A 39 -2.84 5.17 -8.34
N ILE A 40 -2.61 3.92 -7.92
CA ILE A 40 -1.83 3.62 -6.72
C ILE A 40 -0.38 4.09 -6.89
N GLN A 41 0.22 3.89 -8.07
CA GLN A 41 1.57 4.36 -8.35
C GLN A 41 1.68 5.89 -8.20
N GLU A 42 0.74 6.65 -8.77
CA GLU A 42 0.68 8.11 -8.66
C GLU A 42 0.53 8.56 -7.20
N ASN A 43 -0.37 7.92 -6.46
CA ASN A 43 -0.59 8.21 -5.04
C ASN A 43 0.64 7.91 -4.17
N LEU A 44 1.28 6.76 -4.40
CA LEU A 44 2.47 6.36 -3.66
C LEU A 44 3.65 7.27 -3.99
N ASN A 45 3.79 7.71 -5.25
CA ASN A 45 4.80 8.68 -5.61
C ASN A 45 4.59 10.01 -4.85
N LYS A 46 3.36 10.53 -4.82
CA LYS A 46 3.02 11.75 -4.09
C LYS A 46 3.31 11.62 -2.58
N ALA A 47 2.91 10.50 -1.97
CA ALA A 47 3.19 10.22 -0.56
C ALA A 47 4.69 10.10 -0.26
N MET A 48 5.45 9.43 -1.14
CA MET A 48 6.89 9.26 -0.99
C MET A 48 7.63 10.59 -1.09
N ILE A 49 7.23 11.47 -2.01
CA ILE A 49 7.83 12.81 -2.14
C ILE A 49 7.59 13.63 -0.86
N ALA A 50 6.36 13.60 -0.32
CA ALA A 50 6.06 14.31 0.92
C ALA A 50 6.90 13.77 2.11
N ALA A 51 6.95 12.45 2.26
CA ALA A 51 7.75 11.79 3.29
C ALA A 51 9.26 12.11 3.14
N TRP A 52 9.78 12.10 1.91
CA TRP A 52 11.18 12.46 1.63
C TRP A 52 11.47 13.91 2.01
N ASN A 53 10.58 14.85 1.67
CA ASN A 53 10.74 16.26 2.02
C ASN A 53 10.78 16.47 3.53
N TYR A 54 9.97 15.74 4.30
CA TYR A 54 10.04 15.78 5.77
C TYR A 54 11.30 15.12 6.31
N GLY A 55 11.63 13.90 5.87
CA GLY A 55 12.79 13.15 6.36
C GLY A 55 14.13 13.83 6.06
N SER A 56 14.23 14.53 4.92
CA SER A 56 15.42 15.32 4.55
C SER A 56 15.42 16.74 5.13
N ASN A 57 14.27 17.26 5.55
CA ASN A 57 14.13 18.58 6.15
C ASN A 57 12.99 18.60 7.19
N ILE A 58 13.35 18.23 8.42
CA ILE A 58 12.39 18.02 9.52
C ILE A 58 11.88 19.35 10.06
N THR A 59 10.77 19.82 9.50
CA THR A 59 10.05 21.06 9.87
C THR A 59 8.56 20.81 10.05
N ASP A 60 7.87 21.67 10.80
CA ASP A 60 6.42 21.56 11.02
C ASP A 60 5.62 21.70 9.71
N TYR A 61 6.09 22.57 8.80
CA TYR A 61 5.50 22.74 7.46
C TYR A 61 5.54 21.44 6.65
N ASN A 62 6.70 20.78 6.56
CA ASN A 62 6.83 19.52 5.83
C ASN A 62 6.08 18.37 6.53
N LEU A 63 5.98 18.41 7.87
CA LEU A 63 5.17 17.48 8.64
C LEU A 63 3.68 17.59 8.26
N GLU A 64 3.13 18.81 8.27
CA GLU A 64 1.73 19.05 7.94
C GLU A 64 1.38 18.55 6.52
N ILE A 65 2.25 18.83 5.54
CA ILE A 65 2.09 18.32 4.16
C ILE A 65 2.06 16.79 4.15
N THR A 66 3.01 16.15 4.84
CA THR A 66 3.10 14.68 4.89
C THR A 66 1.85 14.07 5.51
N LEU A 67 1.35 14.64 6.61
CA LEU A 67 0.13 14.18 7.27
C LEU A 67 -1.10 14.30 6.37
N ASN A 68 -1.25 15.43 5.66
CA ASN A 68 -2.37 15.66 4.77
C ASN A 68 -2.33 14.75 3.53
N VAL A 69 -1.17 14.61 2.89
CA VAL A 69 -0.99 13.71 1.74
C VAL A 69 -1.25 12.26 2.13
N THR A 70 -0.72 11.82 3.27
CA THR A 70 -0.93 10.44 3.72
C THR A 70 -2.41 10.16 4.04
N ALA A 71 -3.12 11.12 4.63
CA ALA A 71 -4.55 11.03 4.87
C ALA A 71 -5.36 10.94 3.56
N GLU A 72 -5.04 11.77 2.58
CA GLU A 72 -5.67 11.74 1.24
C GLU A 72 -5.45 10.39 0.55
N VAL A 73 -4.21 9.90 0.52
CA VAL A 73 -3.87 8.61 -0.09
C VAL A 73 -4.56 7.45 0.62
N ALA A 74 -4.65 7.48 1.95
CA ALA A 74 -5.38 6.48 2.72
C ALA A 74 -6.88 6.49 2.39
N GLN A 75 -7.49 7.67 2.24
CA GLN A 75 -8.90 7.79 1.85
C GLN A 75 -9.13 7.20 0.45
N GLN A 76 -8.25 7.48 -0.52
CA GLN A 76 -8.34 6.86 -1.84
C GLN A 76 -8.14 5.34 -1.79
N GLY A 77 -7.25 4.86 -0.92
CA GLY A 77 -7.06 3.44 -0.65
C GLY A 77 -8.34 2.75 -0.13
N LYS A 78 -9.12 3.43 0.73
CA LYS A 78 -10.43 2.93 1.17
C LYS A 78 -11.41 2.75 0.02
N GLU A 79 -11.44 3.69 -0.93
CA GLU A 79 -12.35 3.59 -2.08
C GLU A 79 -11.95 2.46 -3.04
N ILE A 80 -10.65 2.24 -3.23
CA ILE A 80 -10.15 1.09 -4.01
C ILE A 80 -10.52 -0.21 -3.31
N TRP A 81 -10.31 -0.31 -1.99
CA TRP A 81 -10.66 -1.48 -1.21
C TRP A 81 -12.14 -1.83 -1.28
N LYS A 82 -13.04 -0.82 -1.24
CA LYS A 82 -14.48 -1.03 -1.40
C LYS A 82 -14.83 -1.66 -2.75
N GLN A 83 -14.13 -1.27 -3.82
CA GLN A 83 -14.31 -1.82 -5.17
C GLN A 83 -13.75 -3.23 -5.27
N VAL A 84 -12.56 -3.49 -4.70
CA VAL A 84 -11.95 -4.83 -4.64
C VAL A 84 -12.89 -5.87 -4.02
N LYS A 85 -13.63 -5.47 -2.97
CA LYS A 85 -14.61 -6.34 -2.30
C LYS A 85 -15.85 -6.70 -3.13
N GLN A 86 -16.11 -6.00 -4.24
CA GLN A 86 -17.24 -6.32 -5.12
C GLN A 86 -16.97 -7.52 -6.03
N PHE A 87 -15.71 -7.91 -6.19
CA PHE A 87 -15.32 -9.06 -7.01
C PHE A 87 -15.24 -10.33 -6.16
N ASP A 88 -15.72 -11.46 -6.68
CA ASP A 88 -15.48 -12.78 -6.09
C ASP A 88 -14.11 -13.32 -6.51
N TRP A 89 -13.09 -12.49 -6.24
CA TRP A 89 -11.74 -12.71 -6.73
C TRP A 89 -11.09 -13.99 -6.21
N LYS A 90 -11.65 -14.65 -5.20
CA LYS A 90 -11.15 -15.94 -4.71
C LYS A 90 -11.40 -17.08 -5.69
N ARG A 91 -12.42 -16.95 -6.54
CA ARG A 91 -12.80 -17.94 -7.56
C ARG A 91 -12.09 -17.72 -8.90
N PHE A 92 -11.43 -16.59 -9.09
CA PHE A 92 -10.63 -16.34 -10.29
C PHE A 92 -9.66 -17.49 -10.49
N SER A 93 -9.64 -18.03 -11.70
CA SER A 93 -8.69 -19.02 -12.18
C SER A 93 -7.26 -18.46 -12.24
N SER A 94 -7.09 -17.17 -12.53
CA SER A 94 -5.78 -16.49 -12.61
C SER A 94 -5.14 -16.29 -11.24
N THR A 95 -4.03 -16.98 -10.99
CA THR A 95 -3.25 -16.89 -9.74
C THR A 95 -2.69 -15.49 -9.49
N ASP A 96 -2.25 -14.81 -10.54
CA ASP A 96 -1.72 -13.45 -10.47
C ASP A 96 -2.82 -12.45 -10.07
N LEU A 97 -3.99 -12.56 -10.71
CA LEU A 97 -5.12 -11.70 -10.40
C LEU A 97 -5.58 -11.89 -8.95
N ARG A 98 -5.70 -13.15 -8.49
CA ARG A 98 -5.99 -13.45 -7.06
C ARG A 98 -4.99 -12.79 -6.12
N ARG A 99 -3.69 -12.81 -6.46
CA ARG A 99 -2.64 -12.22 -5.62
C ARG A 99 -2.76 -10.70 -5.55
N GLN A 100 -3.01 -10.04 -6.68
CA GLN A 100 -3.18 -8.58 -6.72
C GLN A 100 -4.43 -8.15 -5.94
N PHE A 101 -5.57 -8.82 -6.14
CA PHE A 101 -6.80 -8.57 -5.38
C PHE A 101 -6.63 -8.83 -3.89
N LYS A 102 -5.94 -9.91 -3.50
CA LYS A 102 -5.61 -10.18 -2.10
C LYS A 102 -4.82 -9.01 -1.48
N SER A 103 -3.82 -8.48 -2.20
CA SER A 103 -3.05 -7.32 -1.74
C SER A 103 -3.94 -6.11 -1.49
N TYR A 104 -4.79 -5.75 -2.46
CA TYR A 104 -5.68 -4.58 -2.34
C TYR A 104 -6.90 -4.79 -1.43
N SER A 105 -7.16 -6.03 -1.01
CA SER A 105 -8.18 -6.34 0.00
C SER A 105 -7.75 -6.02 1.45
N LEU A 106 -6.46 -5.69 1.66
CA LEU A 106 -5.91 -5.35 2.96
C LEU A 106 -5.74 -3.83 3.09
N LEU A 107 -6.53 -3.19 3.96
CA LEU A 107 -6.46 -1.74 4.18
C LEU A 107 -5.23 -1.27 4.96
N GLY A 108 -4.69 -2.12 5.84
CA GLY A 108 -3.63 -1.72 6.78
C GLY A 108 -4.05 -0.53 7.65
N ARG A 109 -3.15 0.46 7.82
CA ARG A 109 -3.41 1.69 8.61
C ARG A 109 -4.54 2.54 8.04
N ALA A 110 -4.84 2.41 6.74
CA ALA A 110 -5.98 3.09 6.14
C ALA A 110 -7.32 2.53 6.63
N ALA A 111 -7.36 1.53 7.53
CA ALA A 111 -8.60 1.16 8.23
C ALA A 111 -9.03 2.20 9.28
N LEU A 112 -8.10 3.00 9.80
CA LEU A 112 -8.39 4.01 10.83
C LEU A 112 -9.23 5.17 10.29
N PRO A 113 -10.04 5.83 11.15
CA PRO A 113 -10.58 7.16 10.88
C PRO A 113 -9.45 8.16 10.57
N GLU A 114 -9.75 9.21 9.80
CA GLU A 114 -8.73 10.19 9.38
C GLU A 114 -8.01 10.83 10.58
N ALA A 115 -8.75 11.23 11.62
CA ALA A 115 -8.17 11.85 12.81
C ALA A 115 -7.18 10.92 13.53
N GLU A 116 -7.53 9.65 13.70
CA GLU A 116 -6.66 8.65 14.32
C GLU A 116 -5.45 8.32 13.44
N LEU A 117 -5.64 8.27 12.11
CA LEU A 117 -4.53 8.07 11.17
C LEU A 117 -3.54 9.23 11.22
N LYS A 118 -4.04 10.48 11.25
CA LYS A 118 -3.18 11.67 11.40
C LYS A 118 -2.47 11.67 12.74
N ALA A 119 -3.16 11.34 13.83
CA ALA A 119 -2.55 11.22 15.16
C ALA A 119 -1.45 10.16 15.17
N LEU A 120 -1.72 8.96 14.66
CA LEU A 120 -0.73 7.88 14.56
C LEU A 120 0.51 8.32 13.77
N ASN A 121 0.32 8.89 12.58
CA ASN A 121 1.44 9.34 11.75
C ASN A 121 2.21 10.48 12.42
N LYS A 122 1.51 11.40 13.11
CA LYS A 122 2.16 12.45 13.87
C LYS A 122 3.01 11.87 15.00
N HIS A 123 2.49 10.91 15.76
CA HIS A 123 3.27 10.26 16.83
C HIS A 123 4.52 9.55 16.30
N ILE A 124 4.42 8.88 15.16
CA ILE A 124 5.58 8.26 14.50
C ILE A 124 6.61 9.34 14.14
N SER A 125 6.19 10.42 13.48
CA SER A 125 7.07 11.53 13.10
C SER A 125 7.67 12.25 14.31
N ASP A 126 6.92 12.39 15.41
CA ASP A 126 7.43 12.97 16.66
C ASP A 126 8.55 12.10 17.24
N MET A 127 8.37 10.77 17.26
CA MET A 127 9.40 9.82 17.69
C MET A 127 10.64 9.87 16.80
N GLU A 128 10.46 9.89 15.48
CA GLU A 128 11.54 10.02 14.50
C GLU A 128 12.31 11.33 14.69
N SER A 129 11.60 12.46 14.84
CA SER A 129 12.19 13.78 15.06
C SER A 129 12.99 13.83 16.36
N VAL A 130 12.48 13.25 17.46
CA VAL A 130 13.21 13.16 18.73
C VAL A 130 14.49 12.35 18.54
N TYR A 131 14.40 11.16 17.93
CA TYR A 131 15.56 10.31 17.68
C TYR A 131 16.63 11.00 16.81
N SER A 132 16.22 11.68 15.74
CA SER A 132 17.13 12.35 14.80
C SER A 132 17.76 13.64 15.34
N LYS A 133 17.11 14.32 16.29
CA LYS A 133 17.56 15.64 16.80
C LYS A 133 18.11 15.60 18.22
N ALA A 134 17.96 14.48 18.94
CA ALA A 134 18.41 14.36 20.32
C ALA A 134 19.91 14.69 20.44
N LYS A 135 20.23 15.51 21.44
CA LYS A 135 21.60 15.80 21.85
C LYS A 135 21.78 15.53 23.33
N ILE A 136 22.90 14.94 23.69
CA ILE A 136 23.28 14.68 25.08
C ILE A 136 24.27 15.77 25.51
N CYS A 137 24.09 16.26 26.73
CA CYS A 137 25.00 17.25 27.33
C CYS A 137 26.15 16.57 28.07
N ASP A 138 27.32 17.20 28.05
CA ASP A 138 28.49 16.75 28.80
C ASP A 138 28.18 16.73 30.31
N TYR A 139 28.64 15.68 30.99
CA TYR A 139 28.49 15.52 32.44
C TYR A 139 29.15 16.67 33.23
N ASN A 140 30.34 17.10 32.80
CA ASN A 140 31.14 18.12 33.46
C ASN A 140 30.77 19.53 33.00
N ASN A 141 30.24 19.69 31.79
CA ASN A 141 29.84 20.97 31.23
C ASN A 141 28.43 20.92 30.62
N LYS A 142 27.40 21.17 31.45
CA LYS A 142 25.98 21.06 31.07
C LYS A 142 25.53 22.03 29.97
N THR A 143 26.32 23.05 29.62
CA THR A 143 26.01 23.94 28.49
C THR A 143 26.52 23.38 27.16
N ASN A 144 27.43 22.40 27.19
CA ASN A 144 27.90 21.71 26.00
C ASN A 144 27.01 20.50 25.68
N CYS A 145 26.04 20.69 24.78
CA CYS A 145 25.12 19.65 24.31
C CYS A 145 25.35 19.36 22.82
N ASP A 146 26.57 18.96 22.47
CA ASP A 146 27.01 18.70 21.10
C ASP A 146 26.97 17.22 20.70
N LEU A 147 26.70 16.31 21.64
CA LEU A 147 26.68 14.86 21.41
C LEU A 147 25.38 14.44 20.72
N ALA A 148 25.39 14.35 19.40
CA ALA A 148 24.32 13.70 18.64
C ALA A 148 24.57 12.18 18.54
N LEU A 149 23.50 11.41 18.28
CA LEU A 149 23.59 9.97 18.08
C LEU A 149 24.39 9.61 16.82
N GLU A 150 24.25 10.38 15.74
CA GLU A 150 24.94 10.21 14.46
C GLU A 150 25.71 11.49 14.12
N PRO A 151 27.01 11.44 13.78
CA PRO A 151 27.86 10.24 13.60
C PRO A 151 28.32 9.58 14.92
N GLY A 152 27.86 10.05 16.07
CA GLY A 152 28.39 9.69 17.40
C GLY A 152 29.72 10.41 17.70
N LYS A 153 30.05 10.59 18.98
CA LYS A 153 31.44 10.93 19.37
C LYS A 153 32.25 9.64 19.37
N ASN A 154 33.34 9.62 18.59
CA ASN A 154 34.43 8.65 18.76
C ASN A 154 35.18 8.89 20.06
#